data_AF-A0A7U5Y2K5-F1
#
_entry.id   AF-A0A7U5Y2K5-F1
#
_cell.length_a   1.000
_cell.length_b   1.000
_cell.length_c   1.000
_cell.angle_alpha   90.00
_cell.angle_beta   90.00
_cell.angle_gamma   90.00
#
_symmetry.space_group_name_H-M   'P 1'
#
loop_
_entity.id
_entity.type
_entity.pdbx_description
1 polymer ?
#
loop_
_entity_poly.entity_id
_entity_poly.type
_entity_poly.pdbx_seq_one_letter_code
_entity_poly.pdbx_strand_id
1 'polypeptide(L)'
;MQLTTFALLLLIPLLIWRIYSRVKRLFVRQESLLWKHVLGATLFPLLLLTSAISLLPDVFALSCLAAGALGGAWLGVFALKKTRLENLGRRFFFKPYDRFGIVLCLLFAARVLQIGVEIYIARQSEVPQPISQEMVLHDPLSVVPFGLLMAYLAAFSIGMLRWRRAQPALPEVE
;
A
#
# COMPACT_ATOMS: atom_id res chain seq x y z
N MET A 1 8.89 -25.76 -25.95
CA MET A 1 8.38 -24.81 -24.94
C MET A 1 6.88 -24.66 -25.15
N GLN A 2 6.08 -24.77 -24.08
CA GLN A 2 4.61 -24.73 -24.20
C GLN A 2 4.12 -23.29 -24.43
N LEU A 3 3.01 -23.13 -25.17
CA LEU A 3 2.38 -21.83 -25.47
C LEU A 3 2.12 -20.98 -24.20
N THR A 4 1.80 -21.65 -23.10
CA THR A 4 1.60 -21.08 -21.76
C THR A 4 2.85 -20.38 -21.23
N THR A 5 4.05 -20.93 -21.45
CA THR A 5 5.31 -20.32 -21.03
C THR A 5 5.57 -19.02 -21.79
N PHE A 6 5.35 -19.00 -23.11
CA PHE A 6 5.46 -17.78 -23.91
C PHE A 6 4.42 -16.72 -23.50
N ALA A 7 3.18 -17.15 -23.22
CA ALA A 7 2.14 -16.24 -22.73
C ALA A 7 2.54 -15.59 -21.39
N LEU A 8 3.07 -16.36 -20.43
CA LEU A 8 3.52 -15.82 -19.14
C LEU A 8 4.70 -14.86 -19.29
N LEU A 9 5.68 -15.20 -20.12
CA LEU A 9 6.85 -14.35 -20.40
C LEU A 9 6.46 -12.99 -20.99
N LEU A 10 5.35 -12.92 -21.73
CA LEU A 10 4.87 -11.66 -22.33
C LEU A 10 3.90 -10.91 -21.40
N LEU A 11 3.01 -11.64 -20.72
CA LEU A 11 1.98 -11.05 -19.85
C LEU A 11 2.56 -10.47 -18.56
N ILE A 12 3.56 -11.10 -17.95
CA ILE A 12 4.14 -10.63 -16.67
C ILE A 12 4.78 -9.23 -16.83
N PRO A 13 5.70 -9.00 -17.78
CA PRO A 13 6.28 -7.67 -17.99
C PRO A 13 5.23 -6.61 -18.34
N LEU A 14 4.24 -6.96 -19.17
CA LEU A 14 3.15 -6.06 -19.53
C LEU A 14 2.29 -5.68 -18.32
N LEU A 15 2.03 -6.63 -17.43
CA LEU A 15 1.29 -6.41 -16.19
C LEU A 15 2.09 -5.53 -15.23
N ILE A 16 3.38 -5.80 -15.04
CA ILE A 16 4.29 -4.96 -14.24
C ILE A 16 4.32 -3.52 -14.77
N TRP A 17 4.48 -3.36 -16.09
CA TRP A 17 4.46 -2.05 -16.75
C TRP A 17 3.14 -1.32 -16.49
N ARG A 18 2.01 -2.03 -16.59
CA ARG A 18 0.68 -1.46 -16.36
C ARG A 18 0.47 -1.05 -14.91
N ILE A 19 0.90 -1.87 -13.95
CA ILE A 19 0.86 -1.57 -12.51
C ILE A 19 1.72 -0.32 -12.24
N TYR A 20 2.98 -0.30 -12.67
CA TYR A 20 3.87 0.85 -12.50
C TYR A 20 3.26 2.14 -13.06
N SER A 21 2.76 2.08 -14.30
CA SER A 21 2.15 3.24 -14.98
C SER A 21 0.88 3.75 -14.30
N ARG A 22 0.13 2.86 -13.62
CA ARG A 22 -1.05 3.22 -12.83
C ARG A 22 -0.65 3.84 -11.50
N VAL A 23 0.26 3.19 -10.78
CA VAL A 23 0.76 3.64 -9.47
C VAL A 23 1.41 5.01 -9.62
N LYS A 24 2.28 5.24 -10.61
CA LYS A 24 2.92 6.54 -10.85
C LYS A 24 1.91 7.69 -11.01
N ARG A 25 0.76 7.43 -11.64
CA ARG A 25 -0.31 8.43 -11.79
C ARG A 25 -0.99 8.80 -10.47
N LEU A 26 -0.90 7.96 -9.44
CA LEU A 26 -1.40 8.28 -8.10
C LEU A 26 -0.51 9.29 -7.35
N PHE A 27 0.69 9.59 -7.84
CA PHE A 27 1.62 10.54 -7.19
C PHE A 27 1.73 11.88 -7.92
N VAL A 28 0.85 12.14 -8.88
CA VAL A 28 0.70 13.47 -9.49
C VAL A 28 0.09 14.45 -8.49
N ARG A 29 0.04 15.73 -8.84
CA ARG A 29 -0.63 16.76 -8.03
C ARG A 29 -2.11 16.38 -7.83
N GLN A 30 -2.57 16.41 -6.58
CA GLN A 30 -3.91 15.98 -6.20
C GLN A 30 -4.61 17.07 -5.41
N GLU A 31 -5.93 17.16 -5.56
CA GLU A 31 -6.76 17.92 -4.63
C GLU A 31 -6.84 17.16 -3.29
N SER A 32 -6.56 17.87 -2.21
CA SER A 32 -6.70 17.35 -0.86
C SER A 32 -8.18 17.37 -0.46
N LEU A 33 -8.82 16.20 -0.40
CA LEU A 33 -10.18 16.07 0.13
C LEU A 33 -10.13 15.53 1.55
N LEU A 34 -10.78 16.22 2.49
CA LEU A 34 -10.73 15.88 3.92
C LEU A 34 -11.17 14.42 4.18
N TRP A 35 -12.28 14.00 3.57
CA TRP A 35 -12.81 12.64 3.72
C TRP A 35 -11.81 11.56 3.29
N LYS A 36 -11.00 11.79 2.25
CA LYS A 36 -9.99 10.81 1.80
C LYS A 36 -8.91 10.60 2.87
N HIS A 37 -8.50 11.67 3.55
CA HIS A 37 -7.51 11.60 4.62
C HIS A 37 -8.08 10.97 5.88
N VAL A 38 -9.36 11.24 6.20
CA VAL A 38 -10.06 10.56 7.30
C VAL A 38 -10.15 9.07 7.02
N LEU A 39 -10.61 8.68 5.82
CA LEU A 39 -10.71 7.28 5.42
C LEU A 39 -9.35 6.57 5.50
N GLY A 40 -8.28 7.18 5.00
CA GLY A 40 -6.93 6.60 5.11
C GLY A 40 -6.43 6.52 6.55
N ALA A 41 -6.72 7.52 7.37
CA ALA A 41 -6.32 7.57 8.77
C ALA A 41 -7.10 6.57 9.66
N THR A 42 -8.22 6.03 9.20
CA THR A 42 -9.02 5.03 9.94
C THR A 42 -8.86 3.63 9.35
N LEU A 43 -9.01 3.48 8.04
CA LEU A 43 -9.02 2.18 7.36
C LEU A 43 -7.68 1.46 7.47
N PHE A 44 -6.56 2.15 7.20
CA PHE A 44 -5.25 1.48 7.19
C PHE A 44 -4.79 1.03 8.59
N PRO A 45 -4.94 1.83 9.66
CA PRO A 45 -4.73 1.34 11.02
C PRO A 45 -5.66 0.19 11.40
N LEU A 46 -6.94 0.24 11.01
CA LEU A 46 -7.88 -0.85 11.27
C LEU A 46 -7.41 -2.15 10.63
N LEU A 47 -7.00 -2.12 9.35
CA LEU A 47 -6.49 -3.29 8.64
C LEU A 47 -5.20 -3.85 9.27
N LEU A 48 -4.31 -2.98 9.76
CA LEU A 48 -3.12 -3.41 10.51
C LEU A 48 -3.49 -4.10 11.82
N LEU A 49 -4.42 -3.51 12.59
CA LEU A 49 -4.84 -4.04 13.88
C LEU A 49 -5.54 -5.38 13.73
N THR A 50 -6.45 -5.53 12.76
CA THR A 50 -7.13 -6.81 12.52
C THR A 50 -6.14 -7.88 12.09
N SER A 51 -5.14 -7.53 11.28
CA SER A 51 -4.08 -8.46 10.87
C SER A 51 -3.16 -8.83 12.04
N ALA A 52 -2.84 -7.88 12.92
CA ALA A 52 -2.06 -8.14 14.13
C ALA A 52 -2.80 -9.08 15.09
N ILE A 53 -4.13 -8.91 15.24
CA ILE A 53 -4.96 -9.80 16.06
C ILE A 53 -4.96 -11.23 15.51
N SER A 54 -5.07 -11.42 14.18
CA SER A 54 -4.99 -12.76 13.59
C SER A 54 -3.63 -13.43 13.78
N LEU A 55 -2.56 -12.65 13.97
CA LEU A 55 -1.20 -13.15 14.12
C LEU A 55 -0.75 -13.31 15.58
N LEU A 56 -1.62 -13.07 16.57
CA LEU A 56 -1.27 -13.28 17.99
C LEU A 56 -0.71 -14.69 18.30
N PRO A 57 -1.17 -15.78 17.67
CA PRO A 57 -0.61 -17.12 17.89
C PRO A 57 0.81 -17.30 17.31
N ASP A 58 1.21 -16.46 16.35
CA ASP A 58 2.48 -16.56 15.63
C ASP A 58 3.35 -15.33 15.91
N VAL A 59 4.14 -15.44 16.97
CA VAL A 59 5.01 -14.35 17.45
C VAL A 59 6.00 -13.89 16.37
N PHE A 60 6.46 -14.81 15.51
CA PHE A 60 7.42 -14.47 14.46
C PHE A 60 6.74 -13.62 13.37
N ALA A 61 5.61 -14.08 12.83
CA ALA A 61 4.86 -13.33 11.84
C ALA A 61 4.38 -11.97 12.39
N LEU A 62 3.93 -11.93 13.64
CA LEU A 62 3.56 -10.68 14.33
C LEU A 62 4.75 -9.71 14.46
N SER A 63 5.94 -10.22 14.79
CA SER A 63 7.16 -9.42 14.86
C SER A 63 7.56 -8.87 13.49
N CYS A 64 7.43 -9.67 12.43
CA CYS A 64 7.64 -9.23 11.05
C CYS A 64 6.64 -8.14 10.63
N LEU A 65 5.35 -8.30 10.97
CA LEU A 65 4.33 -7.29 10.73
C LEU A 65 4.68 -5.99 11.48
N ALA A 66 5.06 -6.08 12.75
CA ALA A 66 5.43 -4.93 13.57
C ALA A 66 6.66 -4.20 13.01
N ALA A 67 7.70 -4.93 12.61
CA ALA A 67 8.89 -4.36 11.98
C ALA A 67 8.55 -3.65 10.65
N GLY A 68 7.72 -4.28 9.82
CA GLY A 68 7.20 -3.68 8.59
C GLY A 68 6.40 -2.41 8.88
N ALA A 69 5.52 -2.45 9.87
CA ALA A 69 4.70 -1.30 10.26
C ALA A 69 5.55 -0.13 10.78
N LEU A 70 6.56 -0.38 11.62
CA LEU A 70 7.48 0.65 12.10
C LEU A 70 8.25 1.30 10.93
N GLY A 71 8.80 0.48 10.03
CA GLY A 71 9.49 0.98 8.83
C GLY A 71 8.56 1.79 7.92
N GLY A 72 7.33 1.30 7.71
CA GLY A 72 6.31 1.94 6.90
C GLY A 72 5.90 3.30 7.46
N ALA A 73 5.58 3.35 8.76
CA ALA A 73 5.23 4.58 9.45
C ALA A 73 6.36 5.62 9.39
N TRP A 74 7.60 5.20 9.62
CA TRP A 74 8.78 6.07 9.50
C TRP A 74 8.91 6.66 8.08
N LEU A 75 8.78 5.83 7.04
CA LEU A 75 8.78 6.28 5.65
C LEU A 75 7.59 7.21 5.35
N GLY A 76 6.42 6.97 5.92
CA GLY A 76 5.22 7.80 5.74
C GLY A 76 5.40 9.19 6.32
N VAL A 77 5.92 9.29 7.55
CA VAL A 77 6.28 10.56 8.19
C VAL A 77 7.35 11.30 7.38
N PHE A 78 8.37 10.59 6.92
CA PHE A 78 9.43 11.19 6.11
C PHE A 78 8.92 11.67 4.74
N ALA A 79 8.08 10.89 4.08
CA ALA A 79 7.48 11.25 2.80
C ALA A 79 6.61 12.50 2.95
N LEU A 80 5.84 12.61 4.04
CA LEU A 80 5.04 13.80 4.35
C LEU A 80 5.91 15.06 4.46
N LYS A 81 7.07 14.99 5.12
CA LYS A 81 8.02 16.12 5.21
C LYS A 81 8.51 16.59 3.83
N LYS A 82 8.53 15.70 2.84
CA LYS A 82 8.93 15.99 1.45
C LYS A 82 7.76 16.29 0.52
N THR A 83 6.52 16.13 0.98
CA THR A 83 5.32 16.43 0.21
C THR A 83 5.21 17.93 0.00
N ARG A 84 4.98 18.34 -1.25
CA ARG A 84 4.70 19.75 -1.55
C ARG A 84 3.24 20.02 -1.24
N LEU A 85 2.98 20.82 -0.21
CA LEU A 85 1.65 21.24 0.20
C LEU A 85 1.39 22.62 -0.40
N GLU A 86 0.23 22.79 -1.03
CA GLU A 86 -0.11 24.00 -1.76
C GLU A 86 -1.51 24.48 -1.35
N ASN A 87 -1.60 25.75 -0.96
CA ASN A 87 -2.87 26.45 -0.76
C ASN A 87 -3.06 27.34 -1.98
N LEU A 88 -3.95 26.96 -2.90
CA LEU A 88 -4.17 27.71 -4.12
C LEU A 88 -5.60 28.27 -4.13
N GLY A 89 -5.71 29.56 -3.82
CA GLY A 89 -6.99 30.27 -3.76
C GLY A 89 -7.96 29.61 -2.76
N ARG A 90 -8.97 28.94 -3.30
CA ARG A 90 -10.10 28.35 -2.56
C ARG A 90 -9.98 26.84 -2.36
N ARG A 91 -8.84 26.22 -2.65
CA ARG A 91 -8.66 24.76 -2.52
C ARG A 91 -7.25 24.40 -2.05
N PHE A 92 -7.15 23.22 -1.47
CA PHE A 92 -5.91 22.65 -0.98
C PHE A 92 -5.43 21.58 -1.95
N PHE A 93 -4.17 21.65 -2.34
CA PHE A 93 -3.52 20.68 -3.21
C PHE A 93 -2.27 20.12 -2.53
N PHE A 94 -1.87 18.93 -2.97
CA PHE A 94 -0.59 18.37 -2.57
C PHE A 94 0.02 17.55 -3.70
N LYS A 95 1.35 17.52 -3.74
CA LYS A 95 2.13 16.59 -4.57
C LYS A 95 2.93 15.69 -3.63
N PRO A 96 2.53 14.43 -3.43
CA PRO A 96 3.22 13.51 -2.53
C PRO A 96 4.64 13.21 -3.04
N TYR A 97 5.55 12.89 -2.13
CA TYR A 97 6.85 12.34 -2.49
C TYR A 97 6.67 10.94 -3.08
N ASP A 98 7.00 10.79 -4.36
CA ASP A 98 6.60 9.64 -5.19
C ASP A 98 7.44 8.39 -4.92
N ARG A 99 8.74 8.53 -4.69
CA ARG A 99 9.69 7.40 -4.68
C ARG A 99 9.32 6.30 -3.68
N PHE A 100 9.06 6.66 -2.41
CA PHE A 100 8.74 5.65 -1.40
C PHE A 100 7.37 5.02 -1.63
N GLY A 101 6.35 5.83 -1.92
CA GLY A 101 5.01 5.30 -2.19
C GLY A 101 4.99 4.36 -3.39
N ILE A 102 5.69 4.70 -4.48
CA ILE A 102 5.80 3.82 -5.65
C ILE A 102 6.51 2.50 -5.27
N VAL A 103 7.66 2.56 -4.60
CA VAL A 103 8.41 1.35 -4.20
C VAL A 103 7.56 0.43 -3.32
N LEU A 104 6.88 0.98 -2.30
CA LEU A 104 6.04 0.18 -1.40
C LEU A 104 4.82 -0.41 -2.12
N CYS A 105 4.17 0.34 -2.99
CA CYS A 105 3.08 -0.18 -3.82
C CYS A 105 3.56 -1.30 -4.75
N LEU A 106 4.74 -1.16 -5.37
CA LEU A 106 5.29 -2.19 -6.25
C LEU A 106 5.73 -3.43 -5.48
N LEU A 107 6.32 -3.26 -4.29
CA LEU A 107 6.69 -4.38 -3.42
C LEU A 107 5.46 -5.20 -3.03
N PHE A 108 4.38 -4.52 -2.60
CA PHE A 108 3.13 -5.18 -2.27
C PHE A 108 2.48 -5.82 -3.51
N ALA A 109 2.46 -5.13 -4.65
CA ALA A 109 1.93 -5.68 -5.89
C ALA A 109 2.71 -6.91 -6.37
N ALA A 110 4.04 -6.92 -6.22
CA ALA A 110 4.88 -8.06 -6.55
C ALA A 110 4.50 -9.28 -5.71
N ARG A 111 4.25 -9.10 -4.40
CA ARG A 111 3.77 -10.19 -3.54
C ARG A 111 2.39 -10.70 -3.96
N VAL A 112 1.46 -9.80 -4.27
CA VAL A 112 0.11 -10.18 -4.78
C VAL A 112 0.22 -10.97 -6.08
N LEU A 113 1.11 -10.57 -7.00
CA LEU A 113 1.37 -11.30 -8.23
C LEU A 113 1.95 -12.69 -7.93
N GLN A 114 2.90 -12.80 -7.02
CA GLN A 114 3.48 -14.08 -6.62
C GLN A 114 2.42 -15.02 -6.05
N ILE A 115 1.54 -14.55 -5.18
CA ILE A 115 0.40 -15.33 -4.67
C ILE A 115 -0.49 -15.81 -5.82
N GLY A 116 -0.76 -14.96 -6.81
CA GLY A 116 -1.51 -15.34 -8.02
C GLY A 116 -0.83 -16.45 -8.82
N VAL A 117 0.51 -16.41 -8.94
CA VAL A 117 1.29 -17.48 -9.59
C VAL A 117 1.26 -18.76 -8.77
N GLU A 118 1.44 -18.68 -7.44
CA GLU A 118 1.36 -19.83 -6.54
C GLU A 118 0.00 -20.52 -6.65
N ILE A 119 -1.11 -19.76 -6.70
CA ILE A 119 -2.47 -20.30 -6.90
C ILE A 119 -2.60 -20.98 -8.27
N TYR A 120 -2.04 -20.38 -9.33
CA TYR A 120 -2.08 -20.96 -10.67
C TYR A 120 -1.34 -22.30 -10.73
N ILE A 121 -0.13 -22.37 -10.16
CA ILE A 121 0.69 -23.59 -10.12
C ILE A 121 -0.01 -24.65 -9.27
N ALA A 122 -0.50 -24.30 -8.08
CA ALA A 122 -1.16 -25.24 -7.18
C ALA A 122 -2.42 -25.90 -7.80
N ARG A 123 -3.10 -25.20 -8.71
CA ARG A 123 -4.24 -25.75 -9.48
C ARG A 123 -3.83 -26.70 -10.60
N GLN A 124 -2.60 -26.63 -11.08
CA GLN A 124 -2.07 -27.50 -12.15
C GLN A 124 -1.40 -28.76 -11.59
N SER A 125 -1.08 -28.79 -10.30
CA SER A 125 -0.51 -29.95 -9.63
C SER A 125 -1.48 -31.13 -9.59
N GLU A 126 -0.95 -32.35 -9.76
CA GLU A 126 -1.72 -33.61 -9.72
C GLU A 126 -2.46 -33.81 -8.40
N VAL A 127 -1.93 -33.24 -7.31
CA VAL A 127 -2.60 -33.12 -6.00
C VAL A 127 -2.83 -31.63 -5.71
N PRO A 128 -4.05 -31.12 -5.89
CA PRO A 128 -4.36 -29.72 -5.61
C PRO A 128 -4.15 -29.42 -4.13
N GLN A 129 -3.17 -28.58 -3.80
CA GLN A 129 -3.02 -28.05 -2.45
C GLN A 129 -3.75 -26.71 -2.35
N PRO A 130 -4.74 -26.56 -1.45
CA PRO A 130 -5.42 -25.29 -1.27
C PRO A 130 -4.47 -24.30 -0.60
N ILE A 131 -4.17 -23.19 -1.27
CA ILE A 131 -3.54 -22.03 -0.63
C ILE A 131 -4.59 -21.39 0.28
N SER A 132 -4.47 -21.64 1.58
CA SER A 132 -5.37 -21.07 2.59
C SER A 132 -5.02 -19.61 2.89
N GLN A 133 -6.02 -18.85 3.34
CA GLN A 133 -5.81 -17.46 3.77
C GLN A 133 -4.82 -17.38 4.94
N GLU A 134 -4.87 -18.33 5.86
CA GLU A 134 -3.93 -18.41 6.99
C GLU A 134 -2.49 -18.57 6.51
N MET A 135 -2.23 -19.45 5.53
CA MET A 135 -0.86 -19.65 5.02
C MET A 135 -0.27 -18.36 4.43
N VAL A 136 -1.09 -17.57 3.73
CA VAL A 136 -0.67 -16.28 3.17
C VAL A 136 -0.46 -15.23 4.26
N LEU A 137 -1.35 -15.18 5.25
CA LEU A 137 -1.29 -14.18 6.31
C LEU A 137 -0.17 -14.42 7.32
N HIS A 138 0.25 -15.67 7.51
CA HIS A 138 1.35 -16.04 8.40
C HIS A 138 2.73 -16.01 7.73
N ASP A 139 2.80 -15.92 6.39
CA ASP A 139 4.07 -15.86 5.67
C ASP A 139 4.76 -14.48 5.86
N PRO A 140 6.01 -14.45 6.40
CA PRO A 140 6.83 -13.24 6.53
C PRO A 140 6.89 -12.39 5.25
N LEU A 141 6.94 -13.04 4.08
CA LEU A 141 7.05 -12.37 2.79
C LEU A 141 5.76 -11.60 2.42
N SER A 142 4.62 -11.97 3.03
CA SER A 142 3.34 -11.28 2.88
C SER A 142 3.16 -10.17 3.93
N VAL A 143 3.46 -10.47 5.19
CA VAL A 143 3.19 -9.54 6.30
C VAL A 143 4.11 -8.33 6.29
N VAL A 144 5.36 -8.46 5.82
CA VAL A 144 6.30 -7.34 5.78
C VAL A 144 5.87 -6.28 4.75
N PRO A 145 5.64 -6.60 3.46
CA PRO A 145 5.13 -5.62 2.49
C PRO A 145 3.78 -5.03 2.88
N PHE A 146 2.89 -5.85 3.46
CA PHE A 146 1.59 -5.39 3.95
C PHE A 146 1.76 -4.38 5.08
N GLY A 147 2.56 -4.71 6.11
CA GLY A 147 2.87 -3.84 7.24
C GLY A 147 3.48 -2.52 6.79
N LEU A 148 4.48 -2.59 5.91
CA LEU A 148 5.14 -1.41 5.32
C LEU A 148 4.14 -0.49 4.62
N LEU A 149 3.31 -1.04 3.73
CA LEU A 149 2.39 -0.24 2.92
C LEU A 149 1.26 0.35 3.76
N MET A 150 0.61 -0.46 4.60
CA MET A 150 -0.52 0.01 5.41
C MET A 150 -0.06 1.10 6.40
N ALA A 151 1.07 0.90 7.08
CA ALA A 151 1.56 1.87 8.06
C ALA A 151 2.08 3.15 7.38
N TYR A 152 2.70 3.04 6.21
CA TYR A 152 3.05 4.18 5.37
C TYR A 152 1.84 5.03 5.02
N LEU A 153 0.79 4.39 4.49
CA LEU A 153 -0.44 5.08 4.08
C LEU A 153 -1.19 5.66 5.29
N ALA A 154 -1.23 4.95 6.42
CA ALA A 154 -1.81 5.42 7.67
C ALA A 154 -1.10 6.68 8.18
N ALA A 155 0.22 6.62 8.36
CA ALA A 155 1.02 7.73 8.88
C ALA A 155 0.93 8.96 7.95
N PHE A 156 0.98 8.74 6.64
CA PHE A 156 0.79 9.80 5.65
C PHE A 156 -0.59 10.43 5.75
N SER A 157 -1.65 9.63 5.83
CA SER A 157 -3.05 10.11 5.91
C SER A 157 -3.33 10.87 7.20
N ILE A 158 -2.84 10.38 8.34
CA ILE A 158 -2.93 11.06 9.64
C ILE A 158 -2.20 12.41 9.57
N GLY A 159 -1.01 12.44 8.97
CA GLY A 159 -0.25 13.67 8.76
C GLY A 159 -0.97 14.68 7.88
N MET A 160 -1.56 14.24 6.77
CA MET A 160 -2.37 15.08 5.90
C MET A 160 -3.63 15.60 6.59
N LEU A 161 -4.27 14.78 7.42
CA LEU A 161 -5.44 15.17 8.22
C LEU A 161 -5.07 16.24 9.25
N ARG A 162 -3.94 16.07 9.94
CA ARG A 162 -3.39 17.07 10.87
C ARG A 162 -3.09 18.39 10.17
N TRP A 163 -2.39 18.32 9.04
CA TRP A 163 -2.10 19.51 8.23
C TRP A 163 -3.39 20.21 7.82
N ARG A 164 -4.39 19.46 7.32
CA ARG A 164 -5.67 20.01 6.89
C ARG A 164 -6.46 20.69 7.99
N ARG A 165 -6.42 20.17 9.22
CA ARG A 165 -7.08 20.79 10.38
C ARG A 165 -6.35 22.04 10.88
N ALA A 166 -5.05 22.16 10.60
CA ALA A 166 -4.25 23.33 10.96
C ALA A 166 -4.32 24.47 9.93
N GLN A 167 -4.92 24.24 8.75
CA GLN A 167 -5.06 25.30 7.76
C GLN A 167 -6.23 26.24 8.10
N PRO A 168 -6.08 27.56 7.89
CA PRO A 168 -7.18 28.51 8.02
C PRO A 168 -8.36 28.15 7.11
N ALA A 169 -9.57 28.58 7.52
CA ALA A 169 -10.74 28.52 6.65
C ALA A 169 -10.44 29.26 5.34
N LEU A 170 -10.84 28.66 4.23
CA LEU A 170 -10.71 29.30 2.93
C LEU A 170 -11.73 30.45 2.84
N PRO A 171 -11.43 31.53 2.10
CA PRO A 171 -12.34 32.66 1.96
C PRO A 171 -13.71 32.18 1.45
N GLU A 172 -14.79 32.66 2.08
CA GLU A 172 -16.16 32.41 1.62
C GLU A 172 -16.40 33.06 0.26
N VAL A 173 -17.34 32.49 -0.50
CA VAL A 173 -17.72 32.98 -1.82
C VAL A 173 -18.74 34.11 -1.60
N GLU A 174 -18.38 35.34 -1.94
CA GLU A 174 -19.36 36.40 -2.25
C GLU A 174 -20.16 36.06 -3.52
#